data_AF-A0A2S0VX33-F1
#
_entry.id   AF-A0A2S0VX33-F1
#
_cell.length_a   1.000
_cell.length_b   1.000
_cell.length_c   1.000
_cell.angle_alpha   90.00
_cell.angle_beta   90.00
_cell.angle_gamma   90.00
#
_symmetry.space_group_name_H-M   'P 1'
#
loop_
_entity.id
_entity.type
_entity.pdbx_description
1 polymer ?
#
loop_
_entity_poly.entity_id
_entity_poly.type
_entity_poly.pdbx_seq_one_letter_code
_entity_poly.pdbx_strand_id
1 'polypeptide(L)'
;MCKRKQLELTKKRLGLFCAVTILLTSACASQAEKHSLAWFKQTDVKLALEQALQVKDYRLYAYARRAVVIPSRRFVSVDDVKKYCGIIIAKQLGDILPKDKEVRDLRQHAEMFIKQYNREMLAHCMQAKRVPVNQ
;
A
#
# COMPACT_ATOMS: atom_id res chain seq x y z
N MET A 1 -17.65 11.16 33.26
CA MET A 1 -18.49 12.26 33.75
C MET A 1 -17.62 13.52 33.87
N CYS A 2 -17.67 14.42 32.88
CA CYS A 2 -16.92 15.67 32.95
C CYS A 2 -17.91 16.83 33.14
N LYS A 3 -18.04 17.30 34.38
CA LYS A 3 -18.76 18.52 34.77
C LYS A 3 -17.75 19.68 34.80
N ARG A 4 -18.17 20.85 34.31
CA ARG A 4 -17.80 22.24 34.69
C ARG A 4 -17.77 23.11 33.43
N LYS A 5 -18.17 24.37 33.42
CA LYS A 5 -18.89 25.28 34.33
C LYS A 5 -19.22 26.45 33.39
N GLN A 6 -20.48 26.84 33.28
CA GLN A 6 -20.84 28.12 32.65
C GLN A 6 -20.32 29.24 33.55
N LEU A 7 -19.56 30.18 32.99
CA LEU A 7 -19.29 31.47 33.64
C LEU A 7 -19.61 32.57 32.62
N GLU A 8 -20.74 33.21 32.88
CA GLU A 8 -21.21 34.47 32.30
C GLU A 8 -20.12 35.54 32.38
N LEU A 9 -19.87 36.27 31.29
CA LEU A 9 -19.59 37.70 31.42
C LEU A 9 -20.05 38.45 30.16
N THR A 10 -20.91 39.42 30.41
CA THR A 10 -21.69 40.21 29.47
C THR A 10 -20.90 41.39 28.88
N LYS A 11 -21.33 41.79 27.67
CA LYS A 11 -21.31 43.13 27.06
C LYS A 11 -20.01 43.95 27.11
N LYS A 12 -19.49 44.31 25.92
CA LYS A 12 -19.27 45.72 25.52
C LYS A 12 -18.83 45.86 24.04
N ARG A 13 -19.63 46.65 23.32
CA ARG A 13 -19.27 47.68 22.32
C ARG A 13 -18.43 47.27 21.10
N LEU A 14 -19.15 47.10 19.99
CA LEU A 14 -18.99 47.79 18.71
C LEU A 14 -17.63 48.49 18.52
N GLY A 15 -16.78 47.86 17.70
CA GLY A 15 -15.52 48.43 17.25
C GLY A 15 -14.72 47.38 16.50
N LEU A 16 -14.78 47.45 15.17
CA LEU A 16 -13.70 47.20 14.22
C LEU A 16 -12.82 45.95 14.42
N PHE A 17 -12.70 45.16 13.35
CA PHE A 17 -11.89 43.93 13.15
C PHE A 17 -12.56 42.60 13.56
N CYS A 18 -12.95 41.81 12.55
CA CYS A 18 -13.00 40.34 12.57
C CYS A 18 -13.05 39.90 11.09
N ALA A 19 -11.92 39.66 10.44
CA ALA A 19 -11.31 38.33 10.39
C ALA A 19 -12.38 37.25 10.19
N VAL A 20 -12.76 37.03 8.93
CA VAL A 20 -13.53 35.85 8.51
C VAL A 20 -12.58 34.65 8.63
N THR A 21 -12.47 34.12 9.84
CA THR A 21 -11.80 32.84 10.12
C THR A 21 -12.62 31.72 9.50
N ILE A 22 -12.17 31.29 8.32
CA ILE A 22 -12.59 30.07 7.64
C ILE A 22 -12.29 28.88 8.57
N LEU A 23 -13.33 28.29 9.13
CA LEU A 23 -13.27 27.02 9.86
C LEU A 23 -12.97 25.89 8.86
N LEU A 24 -11.69 25.57 8.71
CA LEU A 24 -11.20 24.37 8.04
C LEU A 24 -11.45 23.16 8.96
N THR A 25 -12.58 22.49 8.79
CA THR A 25 -12.78 21.14 9.33
C THR A 25 -12.02 20.14 8.45
N SER A 26 -10.81 19.76 8.88
CA SER A 26 -10.09 18.64 8.28
C SER A 26 -10.70 17.32 8.75
N ALA A 27 -11.54 16.71 7.91
CA ALA A 27 -11.91 15.32 8.07
C ALA A 27 -10.70 14.45 7.70
N CYS A 28 -10.00 13.94 8.71
CA CYS A 28 -8.99 12.90 8.51
C CYS A 28 -9.69 11.58 8.17
N ALA A 29 -9.92 11.32 6.89
CA ALA A 29 -10.30 9.99 6.42
C ALA A 29 -9.09 9.06 6.53
N SER A 30 -9.19 7.97 7.29
CA SER A 30 -8.13 6.97 7.37
C SER A 30 -8.05 6.21 6.04
N GLN A 31 -7.15 6.65 5.15
CA GLN A 31 -6.88 5.93 3.92
C GLN A 31 -6.15 4.62 4.26
N ALA A 32 -6.64 3.49 3.73
CA ALA A 32 -5.97 2.21 3.90
C ALA A 32 -4.51 2.33 3.42
N GLU A 33 -3.57 1.93 4.28
CA GLU A 33 -2.15 1.98 3.95
C GLU A 33 -1.88 1.16 2.68
N LYS A 34 -1.22 1.79 1.70
CA LYS A 34 -0.84 1.14 0.45
C LYS A 34 0.05 -0.06 0.79
N HIS A 35 -0.23 -1.20 0.15
CA HIS A 35 0.47 -2.48 0.39
C HIS A 35 0.15 -3.19 1.73
N SER A 36 -0.93 -2.80 2.41
CA SER A 36 -1.52 -3.59 3.49
C SER A 36 -2.28 -4.82 2.96
N LEU A 37 -2.53 -5.82 3.81
CA LEU A 37 -3.37 -6.98 3.47
C LEU A 37 -4.77 -6.57 2.98
N ALA A 38 -5.37 -5.55 3.58
CA ALA A 38 -6.66 -5.00 3.17
C ALA A 38 -6.58 -4.35 1.78
N TRP A 39 -5.50 -3.62 1.49
CA TRP A 39 -5.27 -3.02 0.17
C TRP A 39 -5.25 -4.08 -0.93
N PHE A 40 -4.55 -5.20 -0.72
CA PHE A 40 -4.50 -6.28 -1.71
C PHE A 40 -5.85 -6.95 -1.97
N LYS A 41 -6.73 -7.04 -0.96
CA LYS A 41 -8.08 -7.61 -1.12
C LYS A 41 -8.99 -6.70 -1.94
N GLN A 42 -8.85 -5.39 -1.78
CA GLN A 42 -9.74 -4.40 -2.40
C GLN A 42 -9.26 -3.93 -3.78
N THR A 43 -8.00 -4.21 -4.12
CA THR A 43 -7.39 -3.70 -5.35
C THR A 43 -7.43 -4.76 -6.45
N ASP A 44 -7.87 -4.35 -7.63
CA ASP A 44 -7.77 -5.17 -8.85
C ASP A 44 -6.34 -5.19 -9.39
N VAL A 45 -5.89 -6.37 -9.83
CA VAL A 45 -4.51 -6.56 -10.31
C VAL A 45 -4.23 -5.76 -11.58
N LYS A 46 -5.18 -5.70 -12.51
CA LYS A 46 -5.01 -4.99 -13.79
C LYS A 46 -4.91 -3.49 -13.54
N LEU A 47 -5.78 -2.94 -12.70
CA LEU A 47 -5.72 -1.53 -12.32
C LEU A 47 -4.39 -1.18 -11.64
N ALA A 48 -3.92 -1.99 -10.69
CA ALA A 48 -2.65 -1.76 -10.03
C ALA A 48 -1.47 -1.81 -11.01
N LEU A 49 -1.50 -2.73 -11.97
CA LEU A 49 -0.49 -2.86 -13.01
C LEU A 49 -0.46 -1.62 -13.92
N GLU A 50 -1.63 -1.18 -14.40
CA GLU A 50 -1.76 0.00 -15.26
C GLU A 50 -1.22 1.25 -14.57
N GLN A 51 -1.60 1.47 -13.31
CA GLN A 51 -1.10 2.58 -12.51
C GLN A 51 0.43 2.54 -12.35
N ALA A 52 0.99 1.37 -12.06
CA ALA A 52 2.42 1.20 -11.91
C ALA A 52 3.17 1.45 -13.23
N LEU A 53 2.64 0.95 -14.36
CA LEU A 53 3.22 1.16 -15.68
C LEU A 53 3.19 2.63 -16.12
N GLN A 54 2.11 3.37 -15.81
CA GLN A 54 2.01 4.81 -16.10
C GLN A 54 3.13 5.61 -15.44
N VAL A 55 3.52 5.24 -14.22
CA VAL A 55 4.60 5.90 -13.48
C VAL A 55 5.96 5.19 -13.63
N LYS A 56 6.06 4.20 -14.52
CA LYS A 56 7.26 3.39 -14.75
C LYS A 56 7.83 2.72 -13.48
N ASP A 57 6.96 2.35 -12.55
CA ASP A 57 7.31 1.59 -11.36
C ASP A 57 7.23 0.08 -11.67
N TYR A 58 8.39 -0.52 -11.94
CA TYR A 58 8.50 -1.93 -12.32
C TYR A 58 8.77 -2.87 -11.13
N ARG A 59 8.71 -2.36 -9.90
CA ARG A 59 9.12 -3.15 -8.73
C ARG A 59 8.17 -4.32 -8.50
N LEU A 60 8.74 -5.47 -8.13
CA LEU A 60 7.98 -6.68 -7.81
C LEU A 60 7.77 -6.81 -6.30
N TYR A 61 6.66 -7.40 -5.90
CA TYR A 61 6.42 -7.72 -4.50
C TYR A 61 7.24 -8.93 -4.05
N ALA A 62 7.81 -8.87 -2.85
CA ALA A 62 8.49 -9.99 -2.23
C ALA A 62 7.98 -10.22 -0.80
N TYR A 63 8.04 -11.46 -0.35
CA TYR A 63 7.70 -11.85 1.01
C TYR A 63 8.88 -11.60 1.97
N ALA A 64 8.56 -11.10 3.15
CA ALA A 64 9.51 -10.89 4.26
C ALA A 64 9.62 -12.15 5.13
N ARG A 65 10.03 -13.27 4.54
CA ARG A 65 10.30 -14.53 5.25
C ARG A 65 11.76 -14.59 5.69
N ARG A 66 12.22 -15.75 6.19
CA ARG A 66 13.65 -16.01 6.49
C ARG A 66 14.58 -15.65 5.34
N ALA A 67 14.11 -15.81 4.11
CA ALA A 67 14.73 -15.27 2.92
C ALA A 67 13.72 -14.41 2.14
N VAL A 68 14.24 -13.43 1.41
CA VAL A 68 13.42 -12.65 0.46
C VAL A 68 12.99 -13.60 -0.66
N VAL A 69 11.69 -13.80 -0.81
CA VAL A 69 11.11 -14.68 -1.83
C VAL A 69 10.26 -13.83 -2.76
N ILE A 70 10.50 -13.95 -4.06
CA ILE A 70 9.72 -13.28 -5.10
C ILE A 70 8.75 -14.30 -5.68
N PRO A 71 7.50 -14.34 -5.20
CA PRO A 71 6.50 -15.26 -5.72
C PRO A 71 6.21 -14.94 -7.18
N SER A 72 6.44 -15.92 -8.03
CA SER A 72 6.28 -15.84 -9.48
C SER A 72 6.02 -17.26 -10.01
N ARG A 73 5.36 -17.40 -11.16
CA ARG A 73 5.21 -18.71 -11.82
C ARG A 73 6.53 -19.23 -12.38
N ARG A 74 7.46 -18.34 -12.75
CA ARG A 74 8.80 -18.67 -13.24
C ARG A 74 9.82 -18.43 -12.13
N PHE A 75 10.83 -19.27 -12.04
CA PHE A 75 11.96 -18.99 -11.17
C PHE A 75 12.65 -17.72 -11.66
N VAL A 76 12.90 -16.79 -10.75
CA VAL A 76 13.67 -15.57 -11.03
C VAL A 76 14.69 -15.39 -9.94
N SER A 77 15.92 -15.06 -10.33
CA SER A 77 16.95 -14.67 -9.39
C SER A 77 16.49 -13.42 -8.65
N VAL A 78 16.52 -13.47 -7.32
CA VAL A 78 16.23 -12.31 -6.48
C VAL A 78 17.19 -11.16 -6.79
N ASP A 79 18.44 -11.48 -7.10
CA ASP A 79 19.46 -10.48 -7.41
C ASP A 79 19.22 -9.82 -8.76
N ASP A 80 18.78 -10.57 -9.77
CA ASP A 80 18.39 -9.99 -11.06
C ASP A 80 17.18 -9.07 -10.91
N VAL A 81 16.17 -9.48 -10.14
CA VAL A 81 15.01 -8.62 -9.90
C VAL A 81 15.43 -7.35 -9.15
N LYS A 82 16.27 -7.45 -8.11
CA LYS A 82 16.79 -6.27 -7.40
C LYS A 82 17.54 -5.34 -8.35
N LYS A 83 18.38 -5.89 -9.23
CA LYS A 83 19.22 -5.14 -10.16
C LYS A 83 18.41 -4.41 -11.24
N TYR A 84 17.39 -5.06 -11.80
CA TYR A 84 16.71 -4.56 -12.99
C TYR A 84 15.32 -3.95 -12.72
N CYS A 85 14.55 -4.53 -11.80
CA CYS A 85 13.15 -4.15 -11.56
C CYS A 85 12.94 -3.43 -10.22
N GLY A 86 13.73 -3.81 -9.20
CA GLY A 86 13.54 -3.43 -7.81
C GLY A 86 12.45 -4.27 -7.11
N ILE A 87 12.33 -4.10 -5.79
CA ILE A 87 11.48 -4.93 -4.92
C ILE A 87 10.68 -4.07 -3.95
N ILE A 88 9.43 -4.48 -3.68
CA ILE A 88 8.57 -3.98 -2.60
C ILE A 88 8.36 -5.12 -1.59
N ILE A 89 8.73 -4.89 -0.33
CA ILE A 89 8.57 -5.91 0.73
C ILE A 89 7.15 -5.85 1.30
N ALA A 90 6.39 -6.94 1.14
CA ALA A 90 5.09 -7.13 1.78
C ALA A 90 5.29 -7.59 3.24
N LYS A 91 5.51 -6.64 4.16
CA LYS A 91 5.87 -6.91 5.57
C LYS A 91 4.86 -7.80 6.31
N GLN A 92 3.58 -7.70 5.97
CA GLN A 92 2.50 -8.49 6.59
C GLN A 92 2.44 -9.95 6.09
N LEU A 93 3.29 -10.33 5.13
CA LEU A 93 3.42 -11.68 4.58
C LEU A 93 4.71 -12.38 5.05
N GLY A 94 4.98 -12.31 6.35
CA GLY A 94 6.12 -12.98 6.99
C GLY A 94 5.88 -14.46 7.30
N ASP A 95 6.83 -15.08 8.00
CA ASP A 95 6.80 -16.53 8.31
C ASP A 95 5.70 -16.94 9.30
N ILE A 96 5.26 -16.02 10.15
CA ILE A 96 4.27 -16.31 11.18
C ILE A 96 2.88 -16.34 10.54
N LEU A 97 2.19 -17.47 10.67
CA LEU A 97 0.80 -17.59 10.29
C LEU A 97 -0.10 -16.99 11.39
N PRO A 98 -1.00 -16.05 11.06
CA PRO A 98 -1.93 -15.51 12.03
C PRO A 98 -2.94 -16.58 12.46
N LYS A 99 -3.31 -16.55 13.75
CA LYS A 99 -4.36 -17.45 14.29
C LYS A 99 -5.77 -17.01 13.87
N ASP A 100 -5.95 -15.71 13.66
CA ASP A 100 -7.20 -15.10 13.25
C ASP A 100 -7.59 -15.51 11.82
N LYS A 101 -8.84 -15.97 11.64
CA LYS A 101 -9.35 -16.43 10.34
C LYS A 101 -9.44 -15.31 9.32
N GLU A 102 -9.91 -14.12 9.70
CA GLU A 102 -10.06 -12.99 8.78
C GLU A 102 -8.70 -12.54 8.26
N VAL A 103 -7.69 -12.50 9.13
CA VAL A 103 -6.32 -12.15 8.74
C VAL A 103 -5.72 -13.22 7.82
N ARG A 104 -6.03 -14.51 8.06
CA ARG A 104 -5.62 -15.59 7.15
C ARG A 104 -6.27 -15.46 5.77
N ASP A 105 -7.57 -15.15 5.72
CA ASP A 105 -8.30 -14.97 4.47
C ASP A 105 -7.72 -13.77 3.70
N LEU A 106 -7.45 -12.65 4.38
CA LEU A 106 -6.79 -11.48 3.79
C LEU A 106 -5.39 -11.81 3.24
N ARG A 107 -4.61 -12.59 3.99
CA ARG A 107 -3.29 -13.07 3.57
C ARG A 107 -3.37 -13.91 2.30
N GLN A 108 -4.34 -14.81 2.21
CA GLN A 108 -4.53 -15.63 1.01
C GLN A 108 -4.83 -14.77 -0.22
N HIS A 109 -5.69 -13.75 -0.08
CA HIS A 109 -5.97 -12.80 -1.16
C HIS A 109 -4.71 -12.03 -1.57
N ALA A 110 -3.94 -11.55 -0.61
CA ALA A 110 -2.67 -10.86 -0.89
C ALA A 110 -1.66 -11.76 -1.62
N GLU A 111 -1.54 -13.02 -1.21
CA GLU A 111 -0.65 -13.97 -1.89
C GLU A 111 -1.07 -14.25 -3.34
N MET A 112 -2.39 -14.37 -3.60
CA MET A 112 -2.91 -14.53 -4.96
C MET A 112 -2.68 -13.29 -5.82
N PHE A 113 -3.01 -12.10 -5.29
CA PHE A 113 -2.78 -10.82 -5.96
C PHE A 113 -1.30 -10.69 -6.37
N ILE A 114 -0.40 -10.89 -5.41
CA ILE A 114 1.04 -10.71 -5.63
C ILE A 114 1.56 -11.68 -6.70
N LYS A 115 1.14 -12.95 -6.68
CA LYS A 115 1.54 -13.93 -7.70
C LYS A 115 1.11 -13.51 -9.11
N GLN A 116 -0.09 -12.96 -9.24
CA GLN A 116 -0.61 -12.50 -10.53
C GLN A 116 0.08 -11.22 -10.99
N TYR A 117 0.17 -10.22 -10.11
CA TYR A 117 0.84 -8.95 -10.38
C TYR A 117 2.30 -9.17 -10.79
N ASN A 118 3.05 -9.95 -10.01
CA ASN A 118 4.47 -10.18 -10.28
C ASN A 118 4.71 -10.88 -11.61
N ARG A 119 3.83 -11.82 -12.00
CA ARG A 119 3.95 -12.53 -13.29
C ARG A 119 3.91 -11.55 -14.46
N GLU A 120 2.93 -10.66 -14.47
CA GLU A 120 2.75 -9.69 -15.55
C GLU A 120 3.81 -8.57 -15.48
N MET A 121 4.05 -8.02 -14.29
CA MET A 121 5.01 -6.93 -14.12
C MET A 121 6.45 -7.35 -14.43
N LEU A 122 6.81 -8.60 -14.14
CA LEU A 122 8.12 -9.15 -14.50
C LEU A 122 8.33 -9.11 -16.02
N ALA A 123 7.33 -9.49 -16.81
CA ALA A 123 7.42 -9.46 -18.27
C ALA A 123 7.66 -8.03 -18.79
N HIS A 124 6.89 -7.07 -18.26
CA HIS A 124 7.06 -5.66 -18.59
C HIS A 124 8.45 -5.12 -18.20
N CYS A 125 8.92 -5.46 -17.00
CA CYS A 125 10.24 -5.05 -16.54
C CYS A 125 11.34 -5.59 -17.47
N MET A 126 11.34 -6.90 -17.74
CA MET A 126 12.41 -7.53 -18.51
C MET A 126 12.43 -7.02 -19.95
N GLN A 127 11.24 -6.78 -20.55
CA GLN A 127 11.14 -6.14 -21.86
C GLN A 127 11.69 -4.71 -21.84
N ALA A 128 11.33 -3.91 -20.84
CA ALA A 128 11.78 -2.52 -20.71
C ALA A 128 13.31 -2.42 -20.47
N LYS A 129 13.89 -3.39 -19.78
CA LYS A 129 15.32 -3.44 -19.43
C LYS A 129 16.17 -4.25 -20.41
N ARG A 130 15.55 -4.87 -21.42
CA ARG A 130 16.21 -5.75 -22.41
C ARG A 130 17.02 -6.88 -21.77
N VAL A 131 16.51 -7.44 -20.67
CA VAL A 131 17.18 -8.53 -19.96
C VAL A 131 16.79 -9.87 -20.61
N PRO A 132 17.75 -10.75 -20.94
CA PRO A 132 17.42 -12.07 -21.46
C PRO A 132 16.69 -12.89 -20.39
N VAL A 133 15.47 -13.32 -20.71
CA VAL A 133 14.70 -14.21 -19.83
C VAL A 133 15.10 -15.64 -20.16
N ASN A 134 15.93 -16.25 -19.30
CA ASN A 134 16.18 -17.69 -19.35
C ASN A 134 14.89 -18.41 -18.94
N GLN A 135 14.25 -19.09 -19.89
CA GLN A 135 13.00 -19.83 -19.69
C GLN A 135 13.26 -21.23 -19.16
#